data_AF-X0Y664-F1
#
_entry.id   AF-X0Y664-F1
#
_cell.length_a   1.000
_cell.length_b   1.000
_cell.length_c   1.000
_cell.angle_alpha   90.00
_cell.angle_beta   90.00
_cell.angle_gamma   90.00
#
_symmetry.space_group_name_H-M   'P 1'
#
loop_
_entity.id
_entity.type
_entity.pdbx_description
1 polymer ?
#
loop_
_entity_poly.entity_id
_entity_poly.type
_entity_poly.pdbx_seq_one_letter_code
_entity_poly.pdbx_strand_id
1 'polypeptide(L)'
;GDIRNRQSVLSAIKEFDELGRERFLRKYGFGKARLYFLIHEGRRYDSKAIAGAARGYANPALGPLTSEEFSGGELTVKKTMEDLGFEVLNLIGSEKQSGEVRNACWALAANPSIYRVLEAVQELETDEWTTRGRPIHTGDQLIFWQTRDSQGRRGVVALGDVLSEPRQVPDAFNKFWGDAAAYDQSDERVRVRYRAVRPPIWLGGTHDDFLMNLAVARARGGSVFRVTLDQWNMLEQIAVKRLADRGDEDVRST
;
A
#
# COMPACT_ATOMS: atom_id res chain seq x y z
N GLY A 1 -10.58 -3.80 15.11
CA GLY A 1 -10.62 -5.18 14.59
C GLY A 1 -11.20 -6.06 15.69
N ASP A 2 -12.25 -6.82 15.39
CA ASP A 2 -13.08 -7.51 16.40
C ASP A 2 -12.90 -9.04 16.41
N ILE A 3 -11.76 -9.54 15.90
CA ILE A 3 -11.32 -10.93 16.08
C ILE A 3 -10.51 -10.95 17.37
N ARG A 4 -11.15 -11.26 18.49
CA ARG A 4 -10.54 -11.09 19.83
C ARG A 4 -9.94 -12.36 20.41
N ASN A 5 -10.15 -13.52 19.80
CA ASN A 5 -9.62 -14.77 20.33
C ASN A 5 -9.21 -15.74 19.23
N ARG A 6 -8.20 -16.56 19.57
CA ARG A 6 -7.64 -17.60 18.70
C ARG A 6 -8.67 -18.67 18.32
N GLN A 7 -9.60 -18.98 19.22
CA GLN A 7 -10.59 -20.05 19.02
C GLN A 7 -11.54 -19.76 17.86
N SER A 8 -11.96 -18.51 17.68
CA SER A 8 -12.83 -18.10 16.57
C SER A 8 -12.14 -18.27 15.21
N VAL A 9 -10.82 -18.07 15.15
CA VAL A 9 -10.02 -18.33 13.94
C VAL A 9 -9.93 -19.84 13.68
N LEU A 10 -9.70 -20.65 14.70
CA LEU A 10 -9.69 -22.12 14.58
C LEU A 10 -11.06 -22.66 14.13
N SER A 11 -12.17 -22.12 14.64
CA SER A 11 -13.52 -22.49 14.19
C SER A 11 -13.74 -22.15 12.71
N ALA A 12 -13.26 -20.99 12.25
CA ALA A 12 -13.33 -20.62 10.84
C ALA A 12 -12.47 -21.52 9.95
N ILE A 13 -11.28 -21.92 10.41
CA ILE A 13 -10.43 -22.91 9.73
C ILE A 13 -11.15 -24.26 9.62
N LYS A 14 -11.76 -24.72 10.72
CA LYS A 14 -12.51 -25.98 10.73
C LYS A 14 -13.66 -25.96 9.74
N GLU A 15 -14.45 -24.89 9.71
CA GLU A 15 -15.54 -24.77 8.73
C GLU A 15 -15.02 -24.71 7.29
N PHE A 16 -13.91 -24.00 7.05
CA PHE A 16 -13.26 -23.98 5.75
C PHE A 16 -12.87 -25.38 5.28
N ASP A 17 -12.35 -26.20 6.20
CA ASP A 17 -11.97 -27.58 5.92
C ASP A 17 -13.17 -28.50 5.68
N GLU A 18 -14.27 -28.31 6.43
CA GLU A 18 -15.51 -29.07 6.27
C GLU A 18 -16.26 -28.72 4.97
N LEU A 19 -16.31 -27.43 4.60
CA LEU A 19 -17.02 -26.96 3.40
C LEU A 19 -16.18 -27.06 2.12
N GLY A 20 -14.85 -26.97 2.26
CA GLY A 20 -13.93 -26.74 1.17
C GLY A 20 -13.92 -25.28 0.68
N ARG A 21 -12.75 -24.87 0.19
CA ARG A 21 -12.42 -23.48 -0.19
C ARG A 21 -13.51 -22.78 -1.02
N GLU A 22 -13.92 -23.37 -2.13
CA GLU A 22 -14.87 -22.75 -3.07
C GLU A 22 -16.24 -22.46 -2.42
N ARG A 23 -16.74 -23.39 -1.61
CA ARG A 23 -18.04 -23.24 -0.93
C ARG A 23 -17.95 -22.22 0.20
N PHE A 24 -16.86 -22.27 0.98
CA PHE A 24 -16.60 -21.31 2.04
C PHE A 24 -16.51 -19.88 1.50
N LEU A 25 -15.72 -19.66 0.45
CA LEU A 25 -15.57 -18.36 -0.20
C LEU A 25 -16.91 -17.82 -0.69
N ARG A 26 -17.73 -18.65 -1.36
CA ARG A 26 -19.08 -18.25 -1.78
C ARG A 26 -20.01 -17.94 -0.60
N LYS A 27 -19.99 -18.77 0.46
CA LYS A 27 -20.84 -18.59 1.66
C LYS A 27 -20.62 -17.22 2.30
N TYR A 28 -19.37 -16.76 2.36
CA TYR A 28 -19.00 -15.51 3.02
C TYR A 28 -18.76 -14.34 2.05
N GLY A 29 -18.99 -14.52 0.75
CA GLY A 29 -18.83 -13.46 -0.26
C GLY A 29 -17.37 -13.01 -0.46
N PHE A 30 -16.40 -13.92 -0.35
CA PHE A 30 -14.99 -13.63 -0.59
C PHE A 30 -14.52 -14.22 -1.93
N GLY A 31 -13.60 -13.51 -2.60
CA GLY A 31 -12.80 -14.08 -3.69
C GLY A 31 -11.58 -14.84 -3.16
N LYS A 32 -10.92 -15.60 -4.03
CA LYS A 32 -9.63 -16.25 -3.71
C LYS A 32 -8.60 -15.19 -3.30
N ALA A 33 -7.95 -15.40 -2.16
CA ALA A 33 -6.78 -14.64 -1.76
C ALA A 33 -5.69 -14.81 -2.82
N ARG A 34 -5.07 -13.70 -3.18
CA ARG A 34 -3.95 -13.67 -4.12
C ARG A 34 -2.61 -13.69 -3.38
N LEU A 35 -2.57 -13.21 -2.14
CA LEU A 35 -1.30 -12.83 -1.48
C LEU A 35 -1.18 -13.28 -0.05
N TYR A 36 -2.10 -12.87 0.82
CA TYR A 36 -2.01 -13.17 2.23
C TYR A 36 -2.73 -14.49 2.53
N PHE A 37 -1.98 -15.46 2.99
CA PHE A 37 -2.48 -16.76 3.40
C PHE A 37 -2.20 -16.97 4.87
N LEU A 38 -3.24 -17.34 5.62
CA LEU A 38 -3.05 -17.86 6.96
C LEU A 38 -2.45 -19.27 6.85
N ILE A 39 -1.40 -19.54 7.62
CA ILE A 39 -0.77 -20.85 7.72
C ILE A 39 -1.22 -21.51 9.01
N HIS A 40 -1.79 -22.71 8.89
CA HIS A 40 -2.15 -23.54 10.04
C HIS A 40 -1.94 -25.00 9.67
N GLU A 41 -1.19 -25.74 10.50
CA GLU A 41 -0.88 -27.17 10.30
C GLU A 41 -0.34 -27.48 8.89
N GLY A 42 0.53 -26.60 8.36
CA GLY A 42 1.14 -26.74 7.02
C GLY A 42 0.22 -26.43 5.84
N ARG A 43 -1.02 -25.99 6.08
CA ARG A 43 -2.01 -25.66 5.06
C ARG A 43 -2.21 -24.15 4.95
N ARG A 44 -2.60 -23.71 3.73
CA ARG A 44 -2.80 -22.30 3.38
C ARG A 44 -4.30 -21.99 3.29
N TYR A 45 -4.72 -20.93 3.96
CA TYR A 45 -6.11 -20.48 4.00
C TYR A 45 -6.22 -19.02 3.56
N ASP A 46 -7.32 -18.66 2.89
CA ASP A 46 -7.57 -17.30 2.42
C ASP A 46 -7.74 -16.34 3.61
N SER A 47 -6.70 -15.57 3.96
CA SER A 47 -6.59 -14.82 5.24
C SER A 47 -7.80 -13.93 5.55
N LYS A 48 -8.30 -13.17 4.56
CA LYS A 48 -9.50 -12.32 4.69
C LYS A 48 -10.77 -13.12 4.92
N ALA A 49 -10.93 -14.24 4.22
CA ALA A 49 -12.13 -15.06 4.35
C ALA A 49 -12.19 -15.72 5.74
N ILE A 50 -11.06 -16.24 6.22
CA ILE A 50 -10.95 -16.78 7.58
C ILE A 50 -11.20 -15.68 8.61
N ALA A 51 -10.62 -14.49 8.42
CA ALA A 51 -10.84 -13.35 9.32
C ALA A 51 -12.32 -12.93 9.37
N GLY A 52 -12.98 -12.87 8.22
CA GLY A 52 -14.38 -12.49 8.12
C GLY A 52 -15.31 -13.50 8.81
N ALA A 53 -15.10 -14.79 8.58
CA ALA A 53 -15.82 -15.85 9.27
C ALA A 53 -15.53 -15.88 10.78
N ALA A 54 -14.27 -15.69 11.18
CA ALA A 54 -13.85 -15.67 12.57
C ALA A 54 -14.55 -14.56 13.37
N ARG A 55 -14.85 -13.40 12.76
CA ARG A 55 -15.69 -12.38 13.43
C ARG A 55 -17.05 -12.95 13.83
N GLY A 56 -17.71 -13.68 12.93
CA GLY A 56 -19.02 -14.28 13.20
C GLY A 56 -18.99 -15.28 14.36
N TYR A 57 -17.90 -16.04 14.51
CA TYR A 57 -17.71 -16.90 15.68
C TYR A 57 -17.37 -16.14 16.96
N ALA A 58 -16.64 -15.02 16.87
CA ALA A 58 -16.30 -14.21 18.02
C ALA A 58 -17.49 -13.40 18.55
N ASN A 59 -18.38 -12.96 17.65
CA ASN A 59 -19.56 -12.19 17.99
C ASN A 59 -20.76 -12.60 17.10
N PRO A 60 -21.51 -13.64 17.49
CA PRO A 60 -22.64 -14.14 16.71
C PRO A 60 -23.73 -13.09 16.43
N ALA A 61 -23.89 -12.10 17.32
CA ALA A 61 -24.88 -11.04 17.17
C ALA A 61 -24.52 -10.03 16.05
N LEU A 62 -23.24 -9.87 15.72
CA LEU A 62 -22.77 -9.03 14.62
C LEU A 62 -22.59 -9.81 13.31
N GLY A 63 -22.57 -11.14 13.36
CA GLY A 63 -22.36 -12.00 12.19
C GLY A 63 -20.95 -11.90 11.58
N PRO A 64 -20.66 -12.70 10.54
CA PRO A 64 -19.39 -12.64 9.82
C PRO A 64 -19.23 -11.31 9.07
N LEU A 65 -17.99 -10.85 8.84
CA LEU A 65 -17.73 -9.77 7.87
C LEU A 65 -17.79 -10.33 6.46
N THR A 66 -18.52 -9.67 5.57
CA THR A 66 -18.33 -9.88 4.13
C THR A 66 -17.10 -9.13 3.63
N SER A 67 -16.68 -9.40 2.40
CA SER A 67 -15.58 -8.67 1.77
C SER A 67 -15.87 -7.17 1.59
N GLU A 68 -17.14 -6.79 1.51
CA GLU A 68 -17.61 -5.40 1.33
C GLU A 68 -17.64 -4.62 2.65
N GLU A 69 -17.89 -5.30 3.76
CA GLU A 69 -17.92 -4.71 5.10
C GLU A 69 -16.50 -4.58 5.72
N PHE A 70 -15.49 -5.14 5.07
CA PHE A 70 -14.14 -5.22 5.58
C PHE A 70 -13.37 -3.89 5.35
N SER A 71 -13.41 -2.98 6.31
CA SER A 71 -12.65 -1.70 6.22
C SER A 71 -11.13 -1.87 6.48
N GLY A 72 -10.76 -2.90 7.25
CA GLY A 72 -9.36 -3.19 7.58
C GLY A 72 -8.64 -3.90 6.44
N GLY A 73 -7.74 -3.22 5.73
CA GLY A 73 -6.92 -3.85 4.68
C GLY A 73 -6.17 -5.13 5.13
N GLU A 74 -5.57 -5.86 4.18
CA GLU A 74 -4.90 -7.15 4.44
C GLU A 74 -3.84 -7.09 5.55
N LEU A 75 -3.20 -5.93 5.73
CA LEU A 75 -2.25 -5.70 6.82
C LEU A 75 -2.89 -5.72 8.21
N THR A 76 -4.10 -5.20 8.33
CA THR A 76 -4.84 -5.23 9.60
C THR A 76 -5.20 -6.66 9.96
N VAL A 77 -5.60 -7.46 8.96
CA VAL A 77 -5.85 -8.90 9.13
C VAL A 77 -4.57 -9.63 9.51
N LYS A 78 -3.49 -9.42 8.76
CA LYS A 78 -2.19 -10.01 9.03
C LYS A 78 -1.76 -9.75 10.47
N LYS A 79 -1.71 -8.48 10.87
CA LYS A 79 -1.32 -8.10 12.23
C LYS A 79 -2.20 -8.75 13.29
N THR A 80 -3.52 -8.72 13.10
CA THR A 80 -4.45 -9.33 14.07
C THR A 80 -4.23 -10.86 14.19
N MET A 81 -3.99 -11.55 13.08
CA MET A 81 -3.72 -12.99 13.08
C MET A 81 -2.36 -13.32 13.72
N GLU A 82 -1.34 -12.51 13.44
CA GLU A 82 0.00 -12.61 14.06
C GLU A 82 -0.07 -12.38 15.57
N ASP A 83 -0.80 -11.35 16.02
CA ASP A 83 -1.04 -11.06 17.44
C ASP A 83 -1.77 -12.22 18.15
N LEU A 84 -2.57 -13.02 17.42
CA LEU A 84 -3.24 -14.23 17.90
C LEU A 84 -2.37 -15.50 17.79
N GLY A 85 -1.11 -15.36 17.37
CA GLY A 85 -0.13 -16.45 17.25
C GLY A 85 -0.31 -17.32 16.02
N PHE A 86 -0.88 -16.80 14.94
CA PHE A 86 -0.89 -17.46 13.64
C PHE A 86 0.18 -16.88 12.72
N GLU A 87 0.69 -17.72 11.83
CA GLU A 87 1.59 -17.28 10.76
C GLU A 87 0.77 -16.82 9.55
N VAL A 88 1.16 -15.70 8.95
CA VAL A 88 0.54 -15.19 7.72
C VAL A 88 1.61 -15.00 6.65
N LEU A 89 1.51 -15.77 5.57
CA LEU A 89 2.41 -15.73 4.43
C LEU A 89 1.94 -14.71 3.40
N ASN A 90 2.86 -13.91 2.85
CA ASN A 90 2.62 -13.01 1.71
C ASN A 90 3.30 -13.56 0.44
N LEU A 91 2.53 -13.95 -0.58
CA LEU A 91 3.05 -14.60 -1.79
C LEU A 91 3.81 -13.69 -2.76
N ILE A 92 3.67 -12.35 -2.70
CA ILE A 92 4.55 -11.44 -3.49
C ILE A 92 5.98 -11.42 -2.91
N GLY A 93 6.16 -11.80 -1.65
CA GLY A 93 7.49 -11.88 -1.02
C GLY A 93 8.26 -13.17 -1.31
N SER A 94 7.65 -14.18 -1.97
CA SER A 94 8.22 -15.52 -2.10
C SER A 94 8.65 -15.93 -3.51
N GLU A 95 8.33 -15.16 -4.55
CA GLU A 95 8.76 -15.46 -5.93
C GLU A 95 9.92 -14.56 -6.36
N LYS A 96 11.08 -14.75 -5.72
CA LYS A 96 12.45 -14.48 -6.20
C LYS A 96 13.42 -14.64 -5.02
N GLN A 97 13.60 -15.87 -4.55
CA GLN A 97 14.74 -16.21 -3.71
C GLN A 97 15.86 -16.75 -4.59
N SER A 98 16.62 -15.83 -5.19
CA SER A 98 17.92 -16.08 -5.79
C SER A 98 18.79 -14.82 -5.71
N GLY A 99 19.52 -14.66 -4.60
CA GLY A 99 20.76 -13.89 -4.51
C GLY A 99 20.77 -12.35 -4.66
N GLU A 100 19.63 -11.65 -4.80
CA GLU A 100 19.63 -10.20 -5.04
C GLU A 100 19.27 -9.34 -3.81
N VAL A 101 19.90 -8.16 -3.75
CA VAL A 101 19.75 -7.10 -2.74
C VAL A 101 18.26 -6.84 -2.47
N ARG A 102 17.85 -6.86 -1.20
CA ARG A 102 16.49 -6.41 -0.83
C ARG A 102 16.41 -4.90 -1.04
N ASN A 103 15.79 -4.48 -2.13
CA ASN A 103 15.49 -3.07 -2.38
C ASN A 103 14.58 -2.54 -1.26
N ALA A 104 14.93 -1.39 -0.69
CA ALA A 104 14.14 -0.76 0.34
C ALA A 104 12.97 0.03 -0.27
N CYS A 105 11.91 0.21 0.50
CA CYS A 105 10.77 1.02 0.11
C CYS A 105 10.73 2.30 0.94
N TRP A 106 10.53 3.44 0.27
CA TRP A 106 10.47 4.76 0.89
C TRP A 106 9.22 5.52 0.45
N ALA A 107 8.74 6.41 1.31
CA ALA A 107 7.71 7.38 0.96
C ALA A 107 8.31 8.78 0.98
N LEU A 108 8.18 9.49 -0.13
CA LEU A 108 8.64 10.85 -0.32
C LEU A 108 7.42 11.78 -0.30
N ALA A 109 7.40 12.73 0.63
CA ALA A 109 6.30 13.65 0.84
C ALA A 109 6.60 15.03 0.25
N ALA A 110 5.70 15.52 -0.59
CA ALA A 110 5.75 16.86 -1.15
C ALA A 110 4.55 17.69 -0.70
N ASN A 111 4.83 18.94 -0.33
CA ASN A 111 3.79 19.92 -0.07
C ASN A 111 3.40 20.62 -1.39
N PRO A 112 2.14 20.51 -1.85
CA PRO A 112 1.69 21.10 -3.11
C PRO A 112 1.80 22.63 -3.17
N SER A 113 1.89 23.33 -2.03
CA SER A 113 2.16 24.78 -2.02
C SER A 113 3.63 25.13 -2.29
N ILE A 114 4.53 24.15 -2.20
CA ILE A 114 5.97 24.30 -2.39
C ILE A 114 6.40 23.64 -3.71
N TYR A 115 5.94 22.40 -3.93
CA TYR A 115 6.21 21.60 -5.11
C TYR A 115 4.91 20.98 -5.61
N ARG A 116 4.46 21.36 -6.80
CA ARG A 116 3.19 20.93 -7.41
C ARG A 116 3.28 19.48 -7.90
N VAL A 117 3.47 18.55 -6.97
CA VAL A 117 3.77 17.13 -7.20
C VAL A 117 2.73 16.42 -8.05
N LEU A 118 1.45 16.80 -7.94
CA LEU A 118 0.38 16.19 -8.72
C LEU A 118 0.49 16.53 -10.21
N GLU A 119 0.91 17.75 -10.54
CA GLU A 119 1.19 18.18 -11.92
C GLU A 119 2.50 17.55 -12.41
N ALA A 120 3.55 17.57 -11.58
CA ALA A 120 4.84 16.99 -11.90
C ALA A 120 4.73 15.51 -12.30
N VAL A 121 4.00 14.71 -11.51
CA VAL A 121 3.73 13.28 -11.80
C VAL A 121 2.96 13.06 -13.10
N GLN A 122 2.18 14.05 -13.56
CA GLN A 122 1.40 13.93 -14.79
C GLN A 122 2.23 14.26 -16.03
N GLU A 123 3.21 15.15 -15.90
CA GLU A 123 3.98 15.71 -17.01
C GLU A 123 5.41 15.16 -17.12
N LEU A 124 6.01 14.76 -16.00
CA LEU A 124 7.38 14.25 -15.95
C LEU A 124 7.37 12.73 -15.88
N GLU A 125 8.25 12.11 -16.67
CA GLU A 125 8.61 10.70 -16.47
C GLU A 125 9.59 10.54 -15.30
N THR A 126 10.56 11.46 -15.19
CA THR A 126 11.62 11.42 -14.19
C THR A 126 11.85 12.76 -13.52
N ASP A 127 12.34 12.73 -12.28
CA ASP A 127 12.50 13.93 -11.44
C ASP A 127 13.63 13.77 -10.40
N GLU A 128 14.06 14.84 -9.75
CA GLU A 128 15.16 14.85 -8.78
C GLU A 128 14.65 15.07 -7.35
N TRP A 129 14.68 14.02 -6.53
CA TRP A 129 14.14 14.05 -5.16
C TRP A 129 15.21 14.02 -4.10
N THR A 130 15.08 14.87 -3.09
CA THR A 130 15.98 14.87 -1.92
C THR A 130 15.82 13.62 -1.06
N THR A 131 16.95 13.05 -0.63
CA THR A 131 17.01 11.91 0.29
C THR A 131 16.84 12.33 1.75
N ARG A 132 17.14 13.60 2.06
CA ARG A 132 17.32 14.13 3.43
C ARG A 132 18.23 13.24 4.29
N GLY A 133 19.32 12.74 3.70
CA GLY A 133 20.30 11.90 4.38
C GLY A 133 19.82 10.48 4.70
N ARG A 134 18.71 10.03 4.08
CA ARG A 134 18.28 8.63 4.15
C ARG A 134 19.07 7.79 3.13
N PRO A 135 19.41 6.53 3.45
CA PRO A 135 20.13 5.65 2.55
C PRO A 135 19.20 5.11 1.46
N ILE A 136 18.88 5.97 0.49
CA ILE A 136 18.08 5.64 -0.68
C ILE A 136 19.03 5.32 -1.82
N HIS A 137 18.92 4.13 -2.39
CA HIS A 137 19.84 3.63 -3.41
C HIS A 137 19.14 3.28 -4.70
N THR A 138 19.91 3.15 -5.78
CA THR A 138 19.40 2.69 -7.08
C THR A 138 18.68 1.36 -6.92
N GLY A 139 17.48 1.25 -7.49
CA GLY A 139 16.63 0.05 -7.36
C GLY A 139 15.62 0.11 -6.20
N ASP A 140 15.79 1.01 -5.23
CA ASP A 140 14.78 1.24 -4.19
C ASP A 140 13.44 1.68 -4.80
N GLN A 141 12.36 1.36 -4.09
CA GLN A 141 10.99 1.65 -4.51
C GLN A 141 10.42 2.84 -3.75
N LEU A 142 9.62 3.65 -4.44
CA LEU A 142 9.13 4.93 -3.93
C LEU A 142 7.61 5.04 -3.97
N ILE A 143 7.05 5.58 -2.88
CA ILE A 143 5.71 6.12 -2.82
C ILE A 143 5.82 7.64 -2.84
N PHE A 144 5.12 8.29 -3.75
CA PHE A 144 5.03 9.76 -3.78
C PHE A 144 3.74 10.20 -3.11
N TRP A 145 3.91 10.89 -1.99
CA TRP A 145 2.84 11.37 -1.14
C TRP A 145 2.66 12.87 -1.28
N GLN A 146 1.45 13.31 -1.60
CA GLN A 146 1.08 14.71 -1.48
C GLN A 146 0.58 14.99 -0.07
N THR A 147 1.15 16.01 0.60
CA THR A 147 0.59 16.52 1.86
C THR A 147 -0.68 17.34 1.60
N ARG A 148 -1.27 17.93 2.65
CA ARG A 148 -2.56 18.61 2.55
C ARG A 148 -2.50 19.77 1.53
N ASP A 149 -3.35 19.73 0.51
CA ASP A 149 -3.57 20.84 -0.43
C ASP A 149 -4.62 21.84 0.11
N SER A 150 -4.90 22.89 -0.67
CA SER A 150 -5.91 23.91 -0.35
C SER A 150 -7.34 23.37 -0.23
N GLN A 151 -7.61 22.19 -0.80
CA GLN A 151 -8.89 21.48 -0.72
C GLN A 151 -8.90 20.43 0.42
N GLY A 152 -7.86 20.38 1.24
CA GLY A 152 -7.74 19.43 2.34
C GLY A 152 -7.29 18.02 1.93
N ARG A 153 -7.03 17.77 0.63
CA ARG A 153 -6.67 16.44 0.12
C ARG A 153 -5.20 16.14 0.36
N ARG A 154 -4.93 14.89 0.74
CA ARG A 154 -3.58 14.33 0.91
C ARG A 154 -3.61 12.84 0.67
N GLY A 155 -2.53 12.26 0.16
CA GLY A 155 -2.51 10.84 -0.20
C GLY A 155 -1.43 10.49 -1.21
N VAL A 156 -1.54 9.29 -1.79
CA VAL A 156 -0.58 8.76 -2.76
C VAL A 156 -0.95 9.22 -4.16
N VAL A 157 -0.03 9.89 -4.84
CA VAL A 157 -0.20 10.42 -6.21
C VAL A 157 0.57 9.62 -7.25
N ALA A 158 1.67 8.96 -6.86
CA ALA A 158 2.43 8.06 -7.71
C ALA A 158 3.14 6.98 -6.89
N LEU A 159 3.50 5.90 -7.58
CA LEU A 159 4.56 4.98 -7.17
C LEU A 159 5.79 5.25 -8.05
N GLY A 160 6.92 4.60 -7.79
CA GLY A 160 8.08 4.73 -8.65
C GLY A 160 9.32 4.00 -8.17
N ASP A 161 10.42 4.25 -8.88
CA ASP A 161 11.68 3.53 -8.74
C ASP A 161 12.83 4.55 -8.72
N VAL A 162 13.87 4.26 -7.94
CA VAL A 162 15.10 5.05 -7.89
C VAL A 162 16.03 4.65 -9.02
N LEU A 163 16.44 5.62 -9.83
CA LEU A 163 17.26 5.43 -11.03
C LEU A 163 18.74 5.77 -10.84
N SER A 164 19.11 6.44 -9.76
CA SER A 164 20.50 6.81 -9.49
C SER A 164 20.86 6.75 -8.02
N GLU A 165 22.15 6.58 -7.73
CA GLU A 165 22.69 6.83 -6.40
C GLU A 165 22.50 8.30 -5.98
N PRO A 166 22.53 8.58 -4.66
CA PRO A 166 22.51 9.93 -4.14
C PRO A 166 23.66 10.77 -4.70
N ARG A 167 23.32 11.95 -5.24
CA ARG A 167 24.27 12.91 -5.79
C ARG A 167 23.94 14.31 -5.28
N GLN A 168 24.98 15.13 -5.10
CA GLN A 168 24.81 16.55 -4.79
C GLN A 168 24.47 17.30 -6.07
N VAL A 169 23.19 17.60 -6.28
CA VAL A 169 22.72 18.29 -7.49
C VAL A 169 21.65 19.33 -7.12
N PRO A 170 21.63 20.49 -7.79
CA PRO A 170 20.51 21.42 -7.70
C PRO A 170 19.31 20.86 -8.47
N ASP A 171 18.13 21.39 -8.17
CA ASP A 171 16.91 21.17 -8.98
C ASP A 171 16.41 22.50 -9.56
N ALA A 172 17.38 23.29 -10.01
CA ALA A 172 17.14 24.58 -10.65
C ALA A 172 16.31 24.39 -11.93
N PHE A 173 15.44 25.34 -12.22
CA PHE A 173 14.56 25.38 -13.40
C PHE A 173 13.41 24.37 -13.43
N ASN A 174 13.22 23.55 -12.40
CA ASN A 174 12.03 22.71 -12.31
C ASN A 174 10.77 23.59 -12.10
N LYS A 175 9.94 23.67 -13.14
CA LYS A 175 8.77 24.56 -13.21
C LYS A 175 7.69 24.24 -12.17
N PHE A 176 7.74 23.06 -11.53
CA PHE A 176 6.74 22.63 -10.55
C PHE A 176 7.02 23.18 -9.14
N TRP A 177 8.19 23.79 -8.89
CA TRP A 177 8.40 24.59 -7.69
C TRP A 177 7.48 25.83 -7.69
N GLY A 178 6.92 26.16 -6.53
CA GLY A 178 6.12 27.37 -6.33
C GLY A 178 6.96 28.66 -6.39
N ASP A 179 8.24 28.55 -6.02
CA ASP A 179 9.25 29.59 -6.18
C ASP A 179 10.53 28.96 -6.76
N ALA A 180 10.75 29.15 -8.06
CA ALA A 180 11.87 28.54 -8.78
C ALA A 180 13.25 29.07 -8.32
N ALA A 181 13.30 30.23 -7.65
CA ALA A 181 14.54 30.81 -7.15
C ALA A 181 14.99 30.20 -5.80
N ALA A 182 14.12 29.48 -5.09
CA ALA A 182 14.40 28.96 -3.76
C ALA A 182 15.18 27.63 -3.72
N TYR A 183 15.35 26.95 -4.87
CA TYR A 183 15.87 25.57 -4.92
C TYR A 183 17.11 25.38 -5.82
N ASP A 184 17.84 26.47 -6.09
CA ASP A 184 19.18 26.46 -6.70
C ASP A 184 20.27 25.90 -5.76
N GLN A 185 19.90 25.61 -4.50
CA GLN A 185 20.80 24.98 -3.55
C GLN A 185 21.02 23.50 -3.92
N SER A 186 22.30 23.12 -4.05
CA SER A 186 22.67 21.72 -4.20
C SER A 186 22.31 20.93 -2.95
N ASP A 187 21.48 19.91 -3.13
CA ASP A 187 21.07 18.96 -2.08
C ASP A 187 21.47 17.54 -2.48
N GLU A 188 21.53 16.64 -1.51
CA GLU A 188 21.62 15.21 -1.78
C GLU A 188 20.30 14.70 -2.37
N ARG A 189 20.32 14.32 -3.65
CA ARG A 189 19.16 13.90 -4.42
C ARG A 189 19.40 12.61 -5.17
N VAL A 190 18.30 11.91 -5.45
CA VAL A 190 18.25 10.76 -6.35
C VAL A 190 17.33 11.08 -7.52
N ARG A 191 17.71 10.59 -8.71
CA ARG A 191 16.82 10.61 -9.86
C ARG A 191 15.79 9.51 -9.71
N VAL A 192 14.53 9.83 -9.91
CA VAL A 192 13.41 8.91 -9.75
C VAL A 192 12.63 8.79 -11.05
N ARG A 193 11.91 7.67 -11.23
CA ARG A 193 10.87 7.53 -12.26
C ARG A 193 9.49 7.53 -11.61
N TYR A 194 8.58 8.33 -12.14
CA TYR A 194 7.18 8.32 -11.73
C TYR A 194 6.38 7.22 -12.42
N ARG A 195 5.46 6.64 -11.66
CA ARG A 195 4.39 5.77 -12.11
C ARG A 195 3.08 6.31 -11.55
N ALA A 196 2.46 7.22 -12.31
CA ALA A 196 1.29 7.96 -11.87
C ALA A 196 0.15 7.03 -11.47
N VAL A 197 -0.45 7.26 -10.30
CA VAL A 197 -1.64 6.53 -9.85
C VAL A 197 -2.87 7.37 -10.18
N ARG A 198 -3.73 6.86 -11.08
CA ARG A 198 -4.88 7.60 -11.62
C ARG A 198 -6.19 6.83 -11.37
N PRO A 199 -7.18 7.40 -10.65
CA PRO A 199 -7.06 8.62 -9.84
C PRO A 199 -6.13 8.38 -8.63
N PRO A 200 -5.57 9.45 -8.02
CA PRO A 200 -4.77 9.32 -6.80
C PRO A 200 -5.52 8.60 -5.67
N ILE A 201 -4.77 8.04 -4.72
CA ILE A 201 -5.31 7.34 -3.56
C ILE A 201 -5.34 8.34 -2.40
N TRP A 202 -6.45 9.05 -2.27
CA TRP A 202 -6.65 10.05 -1.22
C TRP A 202 -7.02 9.41 0.12
N LEU A 203 -6.55 10.04 1.21
CA LEU A 203 -7.14 9.84 2.53
C LEU A 203 -8.60 10.33 2.56
N GLY A 204 -9.42 9.70 3.39
CA GLY A 204 -10.88 9.83 3.40
C GLY A 204 -11.60 8.99 2.34
N GLY A 205 -10.86 8.20 1.55
CA GLY A 205 -11.41 7.28 0.55
C GLY A 205 -11.53 5.83 1.04
N THR A 206 -11.70 4.90 0.10
CA THR A 206 -11.91 3.46 0.35
C THR A 206 -10.76 2.74 1.07
N HIS A 207 -9.57 3.34 1.13
CA HIS A 207 -8.38 2.75 1.74
C HIS A 207 -7.82 3.59 2.89
N ASP A 208 -8.66 4.43 3.52
CA ASP A 208 -8.25 5.36 4.59
C ASP A 208 -7.55 4.65 5.75
N ASP A 209 -8.17 3.57 6.27
CA ASP A 209 -7.61 2.75 7.36
C ASP A 209 -6.19 2.27 7.06
N PHE A 210 -5.93 1.86 5.82
CA PHE A 210 -4.61 1.42 5.39
C PHE A 210 -3.64 2.61 5.29
N LEU A 211 -4.03 3.69 4.60
CA LEU A 211 -3.16 4.84 4.41
C LEU A 211 -2.77 5.48 5.75
N MET A 212 -3.66 5.50 6.74
CA MET A 212 -3.36 6.00 8.10
C MET A 212 -2.29 5.17 8.84
N ASN A 213 -2.01 3.95 8.40
CA ASN A 213 -0.91 3.14 8.95
C ASN A 213 0.47 3.50 8.37
N LEU A 214 0.53 4.25 7.26
CA LEU A 214 1.79 4.72 6.70
C LEU A 214 2.40 5.80 7.61
N ALA A 215 3.72 5.74 7.82
CA ALA A 215 4.42 6.74 8.64
C ALA A 215 4.22 8.17 8.09
N VAL A 216 4.27 8.31 6.75
CA VAL A 216 4.06 9.59 6.05
C VAL A 216 2.68 10.21 6.30
N ALA A 217 1.63 9.40 6.51
CA ALA A 217 0.29 9.90 6.78
C ALA A 217 0.15 10.50 8.19
N ARG A 218 0.89 9.97 9.17
CA ARG A 218 0.81 10.40 10.58
C ARG A 218 1.82 11.47 10.95
N ALA A 219 2.78 11.74 10.08
CA ALA A 219 3.84 12.69 10.33
C ALA A 219 3.32 14.13 10.45
N ARG A 220 3.90 14.89 11.38
CA ARG A 220 3.70 16.34 11.54
C ARG A 220 4.87 17.17 10.99
N GLY A 221 5.80 16.51 10.28
CA GLY A 221 7.01 17.07 9.71
C GLY A 221 7.89 15.98 9.11
N GLY A 222 8.87 16.38 8.28
CA GLY A 222 9.72 15.47 7.51
C GLY A 222 9.17 15.14 6.13
N SER A 223 10.07 14.76 5.21
CA SER A 223 9.72 14.49 3.80
C SER A 223 10.09 13.09 3.33
N VAL A 224 10.80 12.29 4.12
CA VAL A 224 11.27 10.94 3.72
C VAL A 224 11.00 9.94 4.84
N PHE A 225 10.23 8.90 4.53
CA PHE A 225 9.75 7.92 5.50
C PHE A 225 10.02 6.50 5.02
N ARG A 226 10.33 5.60 5.94
CA ARG A 226 10.47 4.18 5.62
C ARG A 226 9.10 3.54 5.43
N VAL A 227 9.02 2.64 4.46
CA VAL A 227 7.82 1.87 4.10
C VAL A 227 8.18 0.39 4.22
N THR A 228 7.29 -0.40 4.81
CA THR A 228 7.52 -1.85 4.87
C THR A 228 7.18 -2.51 3.54
N LEU A 229 7.81 -3.65 3.25
CA LEU A 229 7.53 -4.40 2.02
C LEU A 229 6.04 -4.77 1.90
N ASP A 230 5.38 -5.09 3.02
CA ASP A 230 3.94 -5.39 3.02
C ASP A 230 3.09 -4.15 2.70
N GLN A 231 3.48 -2.97 3.18
CA GLN A 231 2.81 -1.70 2.83
C GLN A 231 3.00 -1.37 1.35
N TRP A 232 4.19 -1.59 0.81
CA TRP A 232 4.47 -1.45 -0.62
C TRP A 232 3.60 -2.39 -1.45
N ASN A 233 3.62 -3.68 -1.16
CA ASN A 233 2.87 -4.71 -1.90
C ASN A 233 1.36 -4.44 -1.87
N MET A 234 0.83 -3.90 -0.77
CA MET A 234 -0.59 -3.51 -0.69
C MET A 234 -0.90 -2.33 -1.61
N LEU A 235 -0.03 -1.30 -1.66
CA LEU A 235 -0.22 -0.15 -2.54
C LEU A 235 -0.10 -0.51 -4.02
N GLU A 236 0.85 -1.37 -4.36
CA GLU A 236 1.02 -1.83 -5.73
C GLU A 236 -0.26 -2.52 -6.23
N GLN A 237 -0.87 -3.38 -5.43
CA GLN A 237 -2.15 -4.00 -5.79
C GLN A 237 -3.29 -3.00 -5.96
N ILE A 238 -3.40 -2.02 -5.06
CA ILE A 238 -4.44 -1.00 -5.16
C ILE A 238 -4.26 -0.24 -6.48
N ALA A 239 -3.03 0.10 -6.84
CA ALA A 239 -2.71 0.77 -8.09
C ALA A 239 -3.02 -0.13 -9.31
N VAL A 240 -2.62 -1.39 -9.30
CA VAL A 240 -2.86 -2.36 -10.40
C VAL A 240 -4.36 -2.62 -10.59
N LYS A 241 -5.11 -2.82 -9.50
CA LYS A 241 -6.56 -3.05 -9.58
C LYS A 241 -7.27 -1.86 -10.23
N ARG A 242 -6.89 -0.63 -9.87
CA ARG A 242 -7.43 0.60 -10.47
C ARG A 242 -7.14 0.72 -11.97
N LEU A 243 -5.99 0.23 -12.43
CA LEU A 243 -5.67 0.18 -13.86
C LEU A 243 -6.56 -0.83 -14.60
N ALA A 244 -6.79 -2.01 -14.00
CA ALA A 244 -7.65 -3.03 -14.59
C ALA A 244 -9.12 -2.59 -14.67
N ASP A 245 -9.65 -1.97 -13.60
CA ASP A 245 -11.05 -1.51 -13.53
C ASP A 245 -11.33 -0.43 -14.60
N ARG A 246 -10.34 0.40 -14.97
CA ARG A 246 -10.47 1.40 -16.04
C ARG A 246 -10.57 0.80 -17.44
N GLY A 247 -9.82 -0.28 -17.71
CA GLY A 247 -9.87 -0.95 -19.01
C GLY A 247 -11.25 -1.54 -19.32
N ASP A 248 -12.00 -1.94 -18.29
CA ASP A 248 -13.35 -2.51 -18.43
C ASP A 248 -14.44 -1.44 -18.61
N GLU A 249 -14.26 -0.22 -18.10
CA GLU A 249 -15.21 0.89 -18.27
C GLU A 249 -15.14 1.52 -19.67
N ASP A 250 -13.94 1.63 -20.25
CA ASP A 250 -13.75 2.14 -21.61
C ASP A 250 -14.32 1.17 -22.67
N VAL A 251 -14.30 -0.14 -22.43
CA VAL A 251 -14.85 -1.15 -23.35
C VAL A 251 -16.39 -1.20 -23.31
N ARG A 252 -17.01 -0.87 -22.17
CA ARG A 252 -18.49 -0.83 -22.04
C ARG A 252 -19.12 0.46 -22.55
N SER A 253 -18.31 1.44 -22.94
CA SER A 253 -18.75 2.75 -23.45
C SER A 253 -18.63 2.88 -24.97
N THR A 254 -18.31 1.78 -25.67
CA THR A 254 -18.31 1.63 -27.14
C THR A 254 -19.36 0.62 -27.58
#